data_AF-A0A6J0E7L6-F1
#
_entry.id   AF-A0A6J0E7L6-F1
#
_cell.length_a   1.000
_cell.length_b   1.000
_cell.length_c   1.000
_cell.angle_alpha   90.00
_cell.angle_beta   90.00
_cell.angle_gamma   90.00
#
_symmetry.space_group_name_H-M   'P 1'
#
loop_
_entity.id
_entity.type
_entity.pdbx_description
1 polymer ?
#
loop_
_entity_poly.entity_id
_entity_poly.type
_entity_poly.pdbx_seq_one_letter_code
_entity_poly.pdbx_strand_id
1 'polypeptide(L)'
;MESEYRKILLLNGLDQITEEELKRFKFLVTDKFGIPRSKLEEATNRTELADLLIQSTTNPSTALKKTIRLLLDLNYRNAANSLQEAKKTVDSRFKTNTKKKETQQVRKRSQAENCSGASAASTDQVSKKRPAAAVCPQAKHCQAKKAKNMTGSSTKTVTVKNTKEE
;
A
#
# COMPACT_ATOMS: atom_id res chain seq x y z
N MET A 1 11.07 -9.64 -1.36
CA MET A 1 10.38 -8.33 -1.48
C MET A 1 9.94 -8.07 -2.91
N GLU A 2 10.81 -8.29 -3.90
CA GLU A 2 10.53 -7.95 -5.31
C GLU A 2 9.32 -8.66 -5.91
N SER A 3 9.16 -9.97 -5.64
CA SER A 3 8.00 -10.76 -6.09
C SER A 3 6.65 -10.19 -5.61
N GLU A 4 6.57 -9.73 -4.36
CA GLU A 4 5.35 -9.11 -3.81
C GLU A 4 5.03 -7.79 -4.52
N TYR A 5 6.04 -6.96 -4.76
CA TYR A 5 5.88 -5.70 -5.48
C TYR A 5 5.45 -5.92 -6.93
N ARG A 6 6.03 -6.91 -7.61
CA ARG A 6 5.64 -7.32 -8.96
C ARG A 6 4.19 -7.75 -9.02
N LYS A 7 3.78 -8.63 -8.10
CA LYS A 7 2.40 -9.11 -8.03
C LYS A 7 1.41 -7.96 -7.84
N ILE A 8 1.75 -7.00 -6.97
CA ILE A 8 0.91 -5.83 -6.72
C ILE A 8 0.83 -4.90 -7.94
N LEU A 9 1.95 -4.66 -8.61
CA LEU A 9 2.01 -3.85 -9.83
C LEU A 9 1.10 -4.40 -10.93
N LEU A 10 1.13 -5.72 -11.11
CA LEU A 10 0.30 -6.41 -12.08
C LEU A 10 -1.19 -6.34 -11.69
N LEU A 11 -1.55 -6.89 -10.52
CA LEU A 11 -2.96 -7.08 -10.14
C LEU A 11 -3.70 -5.79 -9.80
N ASN A 12 -3.03 -4.81 -9.18
CA ASN A 12 -3.68 -3.57 -8.74
C ASN A 12 -3.40 -2.37 -9.65
N GLY A 13 -2.49 -2.52 -10.61
CA GLY A 13 -2.11 -1.47 -11.56
C GLY A 13 -2.51 -1.83 -12.98
N LEU A 14 -1.75 -2.72 -13.60
CA LEU A 14 -1.85 -3.01 -15.04
C LEU A 14 -3.10 -3.82 -15.43
N ASP A 15 -3.63 -4.64 -14.52
CA ASP A 15 -4.83 -5.45 -14.75
C ASP A 15 -6.13 -4.65 -14.61
N GLN A 16 -6.07 -3.49 -13.95
CA GLN A 16 -7.24 -2.61 -13.78
C GLN A 16 -7.47 -1.64 -14.95
N ILE A 17 -6.54 -1.57 -15.90
CA ILE A 17 -6.62 -0.67 -17.05
C ILE A 17 -6.93 -1.44 -18.33
N THR A 18 -7.73 -0.84 -19.21
CA THR A 18 -8.09 -1.44 -20.49
C THR A 18 -6.91 -1.45 -21.46
N GLU A 19 -7.04 -2.13 -22.60
CA GLU A 19 -5.95 -2.22 -23.58
C GLU A 19 -5.64 -0.85 -24.22
N GLU A 20 -6.66 -0.02 -24.44
CA GLU A 20 -6.51 1.34 -24.96
C GLU A 20 -5.77 2.25 -23.98
N GLU A 21 -6.09 2.10 -22.69
CA GLU A 21 -5.43 2.80 -21.60
C GLU A 21 -3.98 2.32 -21.43
N LEU A 22 -3.75 1.02 -21.56
CA LEU A 22 -2.42 0.42 -21.53
C LEU A 22 -1.54 0.97 -22.65
N LYS A 23 -2.09 1.21 -23.85
CA LYS A 23 -1.37 1.84 -24.95
C LYS A 23 -0.91 3.26 -24.63
N ARG A 24 -1.78 4.07 -24.00
CA ARG A 24 -1.42 5.42 -23.53
C ARG A 24 -0.39 5.36 -22.41
N PHE A 25 -0.56 4.42 -21.49
CA PHE A 25 0.40 4.16 -20.42
C PHE A 25 1.79 3.85 -20.97
N LYS A 26 1.91 2.92 -21.94
CA LYS A 26 3.19 2.59 -22.60
C LYS A 26 3.87 3.81 -23.22
N PHE A 27 3.10 4.73 -23.80
CA PHE A 27 3.65 5.96 -24.38
C PHE A 27 4.34 6.84 -23.31
N LEU A 28 3.70 7.05 -22.16
CA LEU A 28 4.28 7.84 -21.07
C LEU A 28 5.41 7.12 -20.32
N VAL A 29 5.40 5.78 -20.29
CA VAL A 29 6.48 5.00 -19.66
C VAL A 29 7.84 5.31 -20.31
N THR A 30 7.86 5.53 -21.63
CA THR A 30 9.07 5.90 -22.37
C THR A 30 9.72 7.15 -21.76
N ASP A 31 8.91 8.19 -21.49
CA ASP A 31 9.36 9.46 -20.92
C ASP A 31 9.76 9.35 -19.44
N LYS A 32 8.95 8.69 -18.62
CA LYS A 32 9.14 8.68 -17.15
C LYS A 32 10.13 7.63 -16.64
N PHE A 33 10.24 6.51 -17.34
CA PHE A 33 11.17 5.44 -16.99
C PHE A 33 12.42 5.42 -17.87
N GLY A 34 12.45 6.18 -18.97
CA GLY A 34 13.58 6.18 -19.90
C GLY A 34 13.72 4.84 -20.64
N ILE A 35 12.66 4.04 -20.68
CA ILE A 35 12.64 2.75 -21.36
C ILE A 35 12.42 3.01 -22.85
N PRO A 36 13.27 2.49 -23.75
CA PRO A 36 13.08 2.70 -25.17
C PRO A 36 11.78 2.05 -25.64
N ARG A 37 11.09 2.73 -26.57
CA ARG A 37 9.80 2.26 -27.10
C ARG A 37 9.88 0.86 -27.72
N SER A 38 11.01 0.51 -28.35
CA SER A 38 11.24 -0.84 -28.90
C SER A 38 11.06 -1.95 -27.86
N LYS A 39 11.52 -1.73 -26.62
CA LYS A 39 11.36 -2.69 -25.51
C LYS A 39 9.92 -2.77 -24.99
N LEU A 40 9.18 -1.67 -25.08
CA LEU A 40 7.77 -1.60 -24.70
C LEU A 40 6.83 -2.27 -25.72
N GLU A 41 7.20 -2.23 -27.01
CA GLU A 41 6.49 -2.94 -28.09
C GLU A 41 6.77 -4.46 -28.02
N GLU A 42 7.99 -4.87 -27.64
CA GLU A 42 8.36 -6.27 -27.41
C GLU A 42 7.56 -6.89 -26.23
N ALA A 43 7.29 -6.10 -25.19
CA ALA A 43 6.47 -6.49 -24.05
C ALA A 43 4.99 -6.62 -24.46
N THR A 44 4.61 -7.81 -24.91
CA THR A 44 3.25 -8.09 -25.42
C THR A 44 2.28 -8.29 -24.24
N ASN A 45 2.78 -8.86 -23.14
CA ASN A 45 1.98 -9.19 -21.98
C ASN A 45 2.11 -8.13 -20.86
N ARG A 46 1.03 -7.93 -20.09
CA ARG A 46 1.06 -7.10 -18.86
C ARG A 46 2.13 -7.56 -17.88
N THR A 47 2.39 -8.86 -17.82
CA THR A 47 3.41 -9.48 -16.98
C THR A 47 4.83 -9.05 -17.39
N GLU A 48 5.15 -9.10 -18.69
CA GLU A 48 6.43 -8.65 -19.22
C GLU A 48 6.62 -7.14 -19.02
N LEU A 49 5.56 -6.36 -19.20
CA LEU A 49 5.59 -4.93 -18.91
C LEU A 49 5.90 -4.66 -17.43
N ALA A 50 5.29 -5.40 -16.51
CA ALA A 50 5.59 -5.28 -15.08
C ALA A 50 7.06 -5.61 -14.77
N ASP A 51 7.60 -6.65 -15.39
CA ASP A 51 9.01 -7.02 -15.26
C ASP A 51 9.94 -5.92 -15.79
N LEU A 52 9.62 -5.38 -16.97
CA LEU A 52 10.37 -4.30 -17.59
C LEU A 52 10.40 -3.03 -16.71
N LEU A 53 9.26 -2.66 -16.12
CA LEU A 53 9.16 -1.52 -15.21
C LEU A 53 10.01 -1.71 -13.95
N ILE A 54 10.04 -2.92 -13.40
CA ILE A 54 10.86 -3.21 -12.23
C ILE A 54 12.35 -3.20 -12.61
N GLN A 55 12.73 -3.88 -13.70
CA GLN A 55 14.11 -3.96 -14.18
C GLN A 55 14.68 -2.59 -14.59
N SER A 56 13.84 -1.68 -15.08
CA SER A 56 14.26 -0.31 -15.41
C SER A 56 14.65 0.54 -14.20
N THR A 57 14.43 0.04 -12.98
CA THR A 57 14.75 0.76 -11.75
C THR A 57 15.60 -0.10 -10.82
N THR A 58 16.46 0.54 -10.03
CA THR A 58 17.26 -0.17 -9.02
C THR A 58 16.41 -0.77 -7.88
N ASN A 59 15.21 -0.25 -7.66
CA ASN A 59 14.38 -0.61 -6.52
C ASN A 59 12.92 -0.81 -6.95
N PRO A 60 12.30 -1.99 -6.70
CA PRO A 60 10.89 -2.22 -7.06
C PRO A 60 9.92 -1.23 -6.42
N SER A 61 10.21 -0.76 -5.19
CA SER A 61 9.39 0.27 -4.52
C SER A 61 9.42 1.61 -5.28
N THR A 62 10.54 1.93 -5.94
CA THR A 62 10.66 3.13 -6.79
C THR A 62 9.89 2.95 -8.09
N ALA A 63 9.94 1.77 -8.71
CA ALA A 63 9.09 1.45 -9.87
C ALA A 63 7.61 1.68 -9.54
N LEU A 64 7.11 1.14 -8.42
CA LEU A 64 5.71 1.35 -8.01
C LEU A 64 5.37 2.83 -7.82
N LYS A 65 6.25 3.62 -7.17
CA LYS A 65 6.01 5.05 -6.98
C LYS A 65 5.90 5.79 -8.31
N LYS A 66 6.77 5.47 -9.27
CA LYS A 66 6.71 6.05 -10.62
C LYS A 66 5.44 5.61 -11.34
N THR A 67 5.06 4.34 -11.25
CA THR A 67 3.81 3.84 -11.84
C THR A 67 2.58 4.54 -11.27
N ILE A 68 2.49 4.71 -9.95
CA ILE A 68 1.39 5.44 -9.30
C ILE A 68 1.28 6.86 -9.86
N ARG A 69 2.40 7.58 -9.99
CA ARG A 69 2.40 8.94 -10.56
C ARG A 69 1.91 8.93 -12.02
N LEU A 70 2.38 7.97 -12.80
CA LEU A 70 2.00 7.85 -14.22
C LEU A 70 0.50 7.53 -14.40
N LEU A 71 -0.05 6.67 -13.53
CA LEU A 71 -1.49 6.40 -13.48
C LEU A 71 -2.28 7.65 -13.08
N LEU A 72 -1.77 8.46 -12.15
CA LEU A 72 -2.40 9.73 -11.76
C LEU A 72 -2.37 10.77 -12.89
N ASP A 73 -1.25 10.87 -13.62
CA ASP A 73 -1.10 11.77 -14.77
C ASP A 73 -2.11 11.42 -15.88
N LEU A 74 -2.43 10.13 -16.04
CA LEU A 74 -3.44 9.62 -16.96
C LEU A 74 -4.86 9.64 -16.39
N ASN A 75 -5.04 10.16 -15.17
CA ASN A 75 -6.30 10.21 -14.44
C ASN A 75 -6.92 8.83 -14.12
N TYR A 76 -6.11 7.77 -14.10
CA TYR A 76 -6.48 6.40 -13.68
C TYR A 76 -6.47 6.28 -12.16
N ARG A 77 -7.31 7.09 -11.50
CA ARG A 77 -7.32 7.27 -10.03
C ARG A 77 -7.60 5.97 -9.28
N ASN A 78 -8.47 5.11 -9.80
CA ASN A 78 -8.81 3.84 -9.16
C ASN A 78 -7.59 2.92 -9.08
N ALA A 79 -6.94 2.65 -10.21
CA ALA A 79 -5.72 1.85 -10.27
C ALA A 79 -4.59 2.48 -9.42
N ALA A 80 -4.42 3.80 -9.48
CA ALA A 80 -3.41 4.50 -8.68
C ALA A 80 -3.64 4.33 -7.17
N ASN A 81 -4.88 4.50 -6.70
CA ASN A 81 -5.25 4.37 -5.30
C ASN A 81 -5.11 2.91 -4.82
N SER A 82 -5.61 1.94 -5.59
CA SER A 82 -5.45 0.52 -5.30
C SER A 82 -3.97 0.14 -5.16
N LEU A 83 -3.14 0.62 -6.08
CA LEU A 83 -1.71 0.36 -6.08
C LEU A 83 -1.01 1.01 -4.87
N GLN A 84 -1.43 2.21 -4.47
CA GLN A 84 -0.90 2.92 -3.30
C GLN A 84 -1.25 2.21 -1.98
N GLU A 85 -2.49 1.76 -1.81
CA GLU A 85 -2.92 1.03 -0.59
C GLU A 85 -2.25 -0.34 -0.48
N ALA A 86 -2.14 -1.07 -1.60
CA ALA A 86 -1.42 -2.34 -1.64
C ALA A 86 0.06 -2.17 -1.26
N LYS A 87 0.71 -1.10 -1.77
CA LYS A 87 2.09 -0.76 -1.41
C LYS A 87 2.24 -0.50 0.10
N LYS A 88 1.35 0.31 0.71
CA LYS A 88 1.38 0.59 2.16
C LYS A 88 1.25 -0.68 2.99
N THR A 89 0.38 -1.59 2.58
CA THR A 89 0.16 -2.88 3.23
C THR A 89 1.42 -3.75 3.20
N VAL A 90 2.13 -3.75 2.08
CA VAL A 90 3.38 -4.50 1.96
C VAL A 90 4.52 -3.85 2.74
N ASP A 91 4.66 -2.53 2.66
CA ASP A 91 5.65 -1.77 3.44
C ASP A 91 5.48 -2.03 4.96
N SER A 92 4.23 -2.07 5.46
CA SER A 92 3.96 -2.29 6.88
C SER A 92 4.32 -3.71 7.33
N ARG A 93 4.04 -4.73 6.51
CA ARG A 93 4.44 -6.13 6.77
C ARG A 93 5.96 -6.28 6.88
N PHE A 94 6.72 -5.57 6.04
CA PHE A 94 8.19 -5.66 6.10
C PHE A 94 8.78 -4.92 7.30
N LYS A 95 8.18 -3.80 7.74
CA LYS A 95 8.57 -3.07 8.95
C LYS A 95 8.31 -3.85 10.24
N THR A 96 7.22 -4.61 10.32
CA THR A 96 6.87 -5.39 11.53
C THR A 96 7.70 -6.67 11.65
N ASN A 97 8.04 -7.31 10.53
CA ASN A 97 8.86 -8.51 10.53
C ASN A 97 10.32 -8.26 10.94
N THR A 98 10.87 -7.07 10.68
CA THR A 98 12.22 -6.69 11.14
C THR A 98 12.27 -6.56 12.66
N LYS A 99 11.27 -5.91 13.28
CA LYS A 99 11.18 -5.78 14.74
C LYS A 99 11.05 -7.11 15.48
N LYS A 100 10.39 -8.11 14.88
CA LYS A 100 10.28 -9.46 15.48
C LYS A 100 11.54 -10.31 15.36
N LYS A 101 12.42 -10.04 14.38
CA LYS A 101 13.67 -10.78 14.20
C LYS A 101 14.80 -10.33 15.14
N GLU A 102 14.71 -9.13 15.70
CA GLU A 102 15.70 -8.61 16.65
C GLU A 102 15.52 -9.16 18.08
N THR A 103 14.34 -9.68 18.43
CA THR A 103 14.04 -10.18 19.80
C THR A 103 14.33 -11.68 20.00
N GLN A 104 14.88 -12.39 19.01
CA GLN A 104 15.19 -13.83 19.14
C GLN A 104 16.68 -14.16 19.22
N GLN A 105 17.52 -13.21 19.65
CA GLN A 105 18.89 -13.52 20.04
C GLN A 105 19.02 -13.55 21.57
N VAL A 106 19.33 -14.74 22.09
CA VAL A 106 19.75 -15.06 23.46
C VAL A 106 18.64 -15.14 24.53
N ARG A 107 17.97 -16.30 24.58
CA ARG A 107 17.83 -17.02 25.86
C ARG A 107 18.23 -18.47 25.66
N LYS A 108 19.54 -18.69 25.47
CA LYS A 108 20.11 -20.02 25.70
C LYS A 108 20.12 -20.26 27.21
N ARG A 109 19.34 -21.27 27.60
CA ARG A 109 19.70 -22.34 28.56
C ARG A 109 20.13 -21.89 29.96
N SER A 110 19.19 -22.01 30.89
CA SER A 110 19.49 -22.49 32.23
C SER A 110 18.43 -23.53 32.61
N GLN A 111 18.80 -24.80 32.45
CA GLN A 111 18.28 -25.87 33.28
C GLN A 111 18.75 -25.58 34.70
N ALA A 112 17.83 -25.56 35.65
CA ALA A 112 18.11 -25.88 37.03
C ALA A 112 17.00 -26.82 37.47
N GLU A 113 17.28 -28.12 37.43
CA GLU A 113 16.64 -29.08 38.33
C GLU A 113 16.81 -28.56 39.75
N ASN A 114 15.75 -28.59 40.54
CA ASN A 114 15.77 -29.22 41.87
C ASN A 114 14.34 -29.32 42.41
N CYS A 115 14.11 -30.46 43.06
CA CYS A 115 12.83 -31.06 43.39
C CYS A 115 12.22 -30.57 44.71
N SER A 116 10.98 -31.04 44.92
CA SER A 116 10.33 -31.43 46.18
C SER A 116 9.59 -30.37 47.01
N GLY A 117 8.35 -30.72 47.35
CA GLY A 117 7.69 -30.21 48.55
C GLY A 117 6.15 -30.29 48.62
N ALA A 118 5.60 -31.50 48.68
CA ALA A 118 4.37 -31.91 49.39
C ALA A 118 3.04 -31.09 49.32
N SER A 119 2.04 -31.72 48.68
CA SER A 119 0.68 -32.10 49.18
C SER A 119 0.01 -31.32 50.33
N ALA A 120 -1.26 -30.92 50.13
CA ALA A 120 -2.41 -31.36 50.93
C ALA A 120 -3.76 -30.88 50.34
N ALA A 121 -4.76 -31.75 50.48
CA ALA A 121 -6.15 -31.61 50.02
C ALA A 121 -6.98 -30.57 50.80
N SER A 122 -8.10 -30.11 50.23
CA SER A 122 -9.40 -30.03 50.96
C SER A 122 -10.59 -29.73 50.03
N THR A 123 -11.43 -30.75 49.88
CA THR A 123 -12.91 -30.80 49.97
C THR A 123 -13.82 -29.64 49.50
N ASP A 124 -14.72 -30.04 48.57
CA ASP A 124 -16.19 -29.91 48.59
C ASP A 124 -16.98 -28.59 48.47
N GLN A 125 -17.89 -28.68 47.49
CA GLN A 125 -19.34 -28.39 47.52
C GLN A 125 -19.92 -26.98 47.24
N VAL A 126 -20.59 -26.94 46.08
CA VAL A 126 -22.06 -26.78 45.91
C VAL A 126 -22.75 -25.51 46.43
N SER A 127 -23.59 -25.00 45.52
CA SER A 127 -24.88 -24.33 45.72
C SER A 127 -24.96 -22.80 45.56
N LYS A 128 -25.81 -22.46 44.58
CA LYS A 128 -26.98 -21.55 44.67
C LYS A 128 -26.86 -20.14 44.07
N LYS A 129 -27.73 -19.98 43.05
CA LYS A 129 -28.71 -18.89 42.82
C LYS A 129 -28.25 -17.59 42.13
N ARG A 130 -28.61 -17.52 40.84
CA ARG A 130 -29.35 -16.45 40.08
C ARG A 130 -30.18 -15.46 40.94
N PRO A 131 -30.80 -14.39 40.36
CA PRO A 131 -30.52 -13.56 39.16
C PRO A 131 -30.83 -12.04 39.36
N ALA A 132 -30.87 -11.30 38.23
CA ALA A 132 -31.65 -10.07 37.96
C ALA A 132 -31.14 -8.75 38.54
N ALA A 133 -31.39 -7.56 37.99
CA ALA A 133 -31.74 -7.01 36.68
C ALA A 133 -31.82 -5.49 36.92
N ALA A 134 -31.26 -4.65 36.04
CA ALA A 134 -31.63 -3.24 35.86
C ALA A 134 -30.97 -2.76 34.55
N VAL A 135 -31.69 -2.53 33.46
CA VAL A 135 -32.47 -1.29 33.16
C VAL A 135 -31.52 -0.09 33.08
N CYS A 136 -31.42 0.73 32.03
CA CYS A 136 -31.98 0.83 30.68
C CYS A 136 -31.14 1.91 29.92
N PRO A 137 -31.36 2.12 28.61
CA PRO A 137 -30.55 2.93 27.70
C PRO A 137 -31.08 4.37 27.51
N GLN A 138 -30.28 5.28 26.94
CA GLN A 138 -30.66 6.51 26.17
C GLN A 138 -29.40 7.39 26.00
N ALA A 139 -29.17 8.23 24.99
CA ALA A 139 -30.01 8.80 23.94
C ALA A 139 -29.16 9.23 22.72
N LYS A 140 -29.86 9.40 21.60
CA LYS A 140 -29.42 9.98 20.32
C LYS A 140 -29.28 11.51 20.40
N HIS A 141 -28.60 12.09 19.39
CA HIS A 141 -28.92 13.32 18.61
C HIS A 141 -27.64 14.15 18.33
N CYS A 142 -27.03 14.09 17.14
CA CYS A 142 -27.30 14.81 15.86
C CYS A 142 -26.73 16.24 15.74
N GLN A 143 -25.82 16.35 14.77
CA GLN A 143 -25.59 17.41 13.76
C GLN A 143 -24.96 18.78 14.14
N ALA A 144 -23.93 19.19 13.39
CA ALA A 144 -24.06 20.23 12.35
C ALA A 144 -22.75 20.45 11.55
N LYS A 145 -22.93 20.79 10.27
CA LYS A 145 -21.93 21.08 9.23
C LYS A 145 -21.35 22.49 9.40
N LYS A 146 -20.13 22.73 8.89
CA LYS A 146 -19.75 24.06 8.37
C LYS A 146 -18.75 23.96 7.22
N ALA A 147 -19.20 24.35 6.04
CA ALA A 147 -18.38 24.70 4.88
C ALA A 147 -17.93 26.16 4.99
N LYS A 148 -16.74 26.49 4.49
CA LYS A 148 -16.42 27.80 3.88
C LYS A 148 -15.34 27.62 2.80
N ASN A 149 -15.73 28.01 1.59
CA ASN A 149 -14.90 28.18 0.40
C ASN A 149 -14.28 29.59 0.46
N MET A 150 -13.11 29.80 -0.14
CA MET A 150 -12.76 31.08 -0.79
C MET A 150 -11.78 30.86 -1.95
N THR A 151 -12.23 31.39 -3.09
CA THR A 151 -11.67 31.43 -4.44
C THR A 151 -10.54 32.45 -4.54
N GLY A 152 -9.57 32.24 -5.44
CA GLY A 152 -8.59 33.26 -5.81
C GLY A 152 -7.64 32.83 -6.91
N SER A 153 -8.03 33.12 -8.14
CA SER A 153 -7.33 32.86 -9.41
C SER A 153 -6.13 33.79 -9.62
N SER A 154 -5.04 33.32 -10.24
CA SER A 154 -4.19 34.19 -11.06
C SER A 154 -3.33 33.39 -12.06
N THR A 155 -3.69 33.54 -13.33
CA THR A 155 -2.94 33.15 -14.53
C THR A 155 -2.06 34.33 -14.99
N LYS A 156 -0.79 34.06 -15.31
CA LYS A 156 0.12 34.89 -16.12
C LYS A 156 1.27 34.00 -16.61
N THR A 157 1.88 34.10 -17.78
CA THR A 157 1.57 34.61 -19.12
C THR A 157 2.66 33.99 -19.99
N VAL A 158 2.32 33.45 -21.15
CA VAL A 158 3.26 32.94 -22.16
C VAL A 158 3.95 34.14 -22.82
N THR A 159 5.28 34.13 -22.93
CA THR A 159 6.02 35.00 -23.87
C THR A 159 6.64 34.12 -24.94
N VAL A 160 6.04 34.16 -26.12
CA VAL A 160 6.61 33.68 -27.38
C VAL A 160 7.55 34.77 -27.90
N LYS A 161 8.80 34.43 -28.21
CA LYS A 161 9.65 35.23 -29.11
C LYS A 161 10.00 34.37 -30.32
N ASN A 162 9.25 34.59 -31.39
CA ASN A 162 9.72 34.31 -32.74
C ASN A 162 10.60 35.48 -33.18
N THR A 163 11.70 35.20 -33.86
CA THR A 163 12.34 36.15 -34.77
C THR A 163 12.84 35.35 -35.96
N LYS A 164 12.40 35.75 -37.15
CA LYS A 164 12.77 35.26 -38.46
C LYS A 164 13.17 36.50 -39.29
N GLU A 165 14.03 36.26 -40.28
CA GLU A 165 14.44 37.12 -41.41
C GLU A 165 15.57 38.09 -41.05
N GLU A 166 16.68 38.16 -41.78
CA GLU A 166 16.98 37.86 -43.20
C GLU A 166 18.43 37.35 -43.33
#